data_AF-A0ABD4JYI9-F1
#
_entry.id   AF-A0ABD4JYI9-F1
#
_cell.length_a   1.000
_cell.length_b   1.000
_cell.length_c   1.000
_cell.angle_alpha   90.00
_cell.angle_beta   90.00
_cell.angle_gamma   90.00
#
_symmetry.space_group_name_H-M   'P 1'
#
loop_
_entity.id
_entity.type
_entity.pdbx_description
1 polymer ?
#
loop_
_entity_poly.entity_id
_entity_poly.type
_entity_poly.pdbx_seq_one_letter_code
_entity_poly.pdbx_strand_id
1 'polypeptide(L)' 'MSKKNDGGYAFPMEATDATAWRDCNQGMTLRDYFAAKVLQGVMASGTSMSIGTNHEEAMLDMARAFYSMADAMIKARELP' A
#
# COMPACT_ATOMS: atom_id res chain seq x y z
N MET A 1 -6.39 1.48 -20.97
CA MET A 1 -5.90 1.86 -19.63
C MET A 1 -5.74 0.58 -18.83
N SER A 2 -4.51 0.13 -18.59
CA SER A 2 -4.26 -1.09 -17.82
C SER A 2 -4.84 -0.93 -16.43
N LYS A 3 -5.70 -1.87 -15.99
CA LYS A 3 -6.15 -1.94 -14.60
C LYS A 3 -4.88 -1.99 -13.72
N LYS A 4 -4.73 -1.03 -12.80
CA LYS A 4 -3.71 -1.15 -11.77
C LYS A 4 -4.07 -2.36 -10.91
N ASN A 5 -3.18 -3.35 -10.83
CA ASN A 5 -3.36 -4.53 -9.99
C ASN A 5 -3.03 -4.17 -8.53
N ASP A 6 -3.82 -3.29 -7.93
CA ASP A 6 -3.57 -2.80 -6.56
C ASP A 6 -4.04 -3.80 -5.47
N GLY A 7 -4.41 -5.02 -5.86
CA GLY A 7 -4.81 -6.10 -4.96
C GLY A 7 -6.20 -5.98 -4.34
N GLY A 8 -7.00 -4.99 -4.76
CA GLY A 8 -8.33 -4.68 -4.23
C GLY A 8 -8.28 -3.71 -3.04
N TYR A 9 -9.39 -3.61 -2.29
CA TYR A 9 -9.45 -2.81 -1.07
C TYR A 9 -8.66 -3.47 0.07
N ALA A 10 -7.92 -2.70 0.86
CA ALA A 10 -7.15 -3.23 1.98
C ALA A 10 -8.05 -3.87 3.05
N PHE A 11 -9.23 -3.28 3.27
CA PHE A 11 -10.24 -3.75 4.20
C PHE A 11 -11.56 -3.91 3.44
N PRO A 12 -11.76 -5.06 2.76
CA PRO A 12 -12.97 -5.28 1.99
C PRO A 12 -14.18 -5.41 2.93
N MET A 13 -15.28 -4.75 2.58
CA MET A 13 -16.55 -4.85 3.28
C MET A 13 -17.61 -5.34 2.29
N GLU A 14 -18.44 -6.30 2.71
CA GLU A 14 -19.57 -6.74 1.90
C GLU A 14 -20.67 -5.66 1.92
N ALA A 15 -20.98 -5.13 0.74
CA ALA A 15 -22.12 -4.24 0.58
C ALA A 15 -23.41 -5.07 0.69
N THR A 16 -24.07 -4.99 1.85
CA THR A 16 -25.40 -5.59 2.07
C THR A 16 -26.47 -4.51 1.94
N ASP A 17 -27.73 -4.89 1.65
CA ASP A 17 -28.85 -3.93 1.57
C ASP A 17 -29.10 -3.19 2.90
N ALA A 18 -28.59 -3.70 4.02
CA ALA A 18 -28.63 -3.05 5.33
C ALA A 18 -27.53 -1.99 5.53
N THR A 19 -26.47 -2.03 4.72
CA THR A 19 -25.45 -1.00 4.67
C THR A 19 -25.81 -0.06 3.51
N ALA A 20 -26.28 1.15 3.79
CA ALA A 20 -26.58 2.20 2.79
C ALA A 20 -25.33 2.71 2.02
N TRP A 21 -24.32 1.87 1.94
CA TRP A 21 -22.93 2.11 1.65
C TRP A 21 -22.50 1.25 0.45
N ARG A 22 -23.35 1.10 -0.56
CA ARG A 22 -22.99 0.39 -1.81
C ARG A 22 -21.74 0.98 -2.49
N ASP A 23 -21.39 2.23 -2.15
CA ASP A 23 -20.19 2.94 -2.59
C ASP A 23 -19.13 3.11 -1.48
N CYS A 24 -19.09 2.25 -0.45
CA CYS A 24 -18.02 2.21 0.57
C CYS A 24 -16.64 1.76 0.03
N ASN A 25 -16.45 1.87 -1.27
CA ASN A 25 -15.18 1.80 -1.98
C ASN A 25 -14.23 2.97 -1.65
N GLN A 26 -14.48 3.69 -0.55
CA GLN A 26 -13.72 4.84 -0.09
C GLN A 26 -12.70 4.38 0.95
N GLY A 27 -11.44 4.22 0.52
CA GLY A 27 -10.37 3.77 1.40
C GLY A 27 -9.06 3.55 0.65
N MET A 28 -8.12 2.90 1.32
CA MET A 28 -6.83 2.52 0.74
C MET A 28 -6.91 1.19 -0.01
N THR A 29 -6.10 1.07 -1.07
CA THR A 29 -5.91 -0.22 -1.74
C THR A 29 -5.01 -1.12 -0.91
N LEU A 30 -5.04 -2.43 -1.17
CA LEU A 30 -4.15 -3.38 -0.49
C LEU A 30 -2.68 -3.06 -0.74
N ARG A 31 -2.36 -2.57 -1.95
CA ARG A 31 -1.04 -2.05 -2.30
C ARG A 31 -0.58 -0.92 -1.37
N ASP A 32 -1.44 0.08 -1.16
CA ASP A 32 -1.14 1.21 -0.26
C ASP A 32 -0.95 0.73 1.17
N TYR A 33 -1.77 -0.22 1.62
CA TYR A 33 -1.66 -0.80 2.96
C TYR A 33 -0.35 -1.55 3.18
N PHE A 34 0.06 -2.39 2.23
CA PHE A 34 1.36 -3.08 2.30
C PHE A 34 2.53 -2.10 2.28
N ALA A 35 2.51 -1.10 1.40
CA ALA A 35 3.55 -0.08 1.37
C ALA A 35 3.65 0.66 2.71
N ALA A 36 2.52 1.02 3.32
CA ALA A 36 2.47 1.64 4.65
C ALA A 36 3.04 0.71 5.74
N LYS A 37 2.79 -0.60 5.66
CA LYS A 37 3.35 -1.58 6.61
C LYS A 37 4.85 -1.74 6.47
N VAL A 38 5.37 -1.74 5.24
CA VAL A 38 6.82 -1.76 5.00
C VAL A 38 7.46 -0.49 5.57
N LEU A 39 6.90 0.69 5.30
CA LEU A 39 7.34 1.95 5.88
C LEU A 39 7.35 1.89 7.41
N GLN A 40 6.26 1.43 8.04
CA GLN A 40 6.17 1.30 9.50
C GLN A 40 7.30 0.42 10.06
N GLY A 41 7.56 -0.73 9.43
CA GLY A 41 8.61 -1.66 9.85
C GLY A 41 10.00 -1.05 9.71
N VAL A 42 10.30 -0.40 8.59
CA VAL A 42 11.60 0.23 8.33
C VAL A 42 11.86 1.41 9.28
N MET A 43 10.82 2.20 9.59
CA MET A 43 10.92 3.28 10.60
C MET A 43 11.17 2.73 12.01
N ALA A 44 10.62 1.56 12.33
CA ALA A 44 10.81 0.92 13.63
C ALA A 44 12.13 0.15 13.75
N SER A 45 12.78 -0.25 12.65
CA SER A 45 13.99 -1.08 12.69
C SER A 45 15.27 -0.31 13.08
N GLY A 46 15.18 1.01 13.28
CA GLY A 46 16.35 1.85 13.56
C GLY A 46 17.24 2.07 12.33
N THR A 47 16.74 1.79 11.12
CA THR A 47 17.45 2.06 9.87
C THR A 47 17.66 3.57 9.74
N SER A 48 18.91 4.00 9.55
CA SER A 48 19.21 5.39 9.28
C SER A 48 18.59 5.80 7.96
N MET A 49 17.70 6.79 7.99
CA MET A 49 17.01 7.31 6.81
C MET A 49 17.15 8.81 6.72
N SER A 50 17.43 9.29 5.52
CA SER A 50 17.43 10.72 5.20
C SER A 50 15.98 11.17 4.96
N ILE A 51 15.35 11.70 5.99
CA ILE A 51 13.96 12.17 5.97
C ILE A 51 13.93 13.68 6.19
N GLY A 52 13.10 14.39 5.44
CA GLY A 52 12.91 15.83 5.58
C GLY A 52 12.82 16.53 4.23
N THR A 53 12.49 17.83 4.25
CA THR A 53 12.30 18.64 3.04
C THR A 53 13.56 18.72 2.16
N ASN A 54 14.74 18.53 2.75
CA ASN A 54 16.02 18.57 2.04
C ASN A 54 16.41 17.20 1.44
N HIS A 55 15.56 16.18 1.60
CA HIS A 55 15.83 14.79 1.19
C HIS A 55 14.70 14.22 0.32
N GLU A 56 14.04 15.07 -0.48
CA GLU A 56 12.90 14.68 -1.32
C GLU A 56 13.21 13.47 -2.22
N GLU A 57 14.32 13.48 -2.95
CA GLU A 57 14.73 12.36 -3.82
C GLU A 57 14.93 11.06 -3.04
N ALA A 58 15.56 11.12 -1.86
CA ALA A 58 15.75 9.93 -1.03
C ALA A 58 14.41 9.38 -0.51
N MET A 59 13.48 10.25 -0.14
CA MET A 59 12.13 9.84 0.27
C MET A 59 11.34 9.26 -0.90
N LEU A 60 11.50 9.81 -2.11
CA LEU A 60 10.85 9.29 -3.32
C LEU A 60 11.36 7.89 -3.66
N ASP A 61 12.67 7.64 -3.55
CA ASP A 61 13.25 6.32 -3.79
C ASP A 61 12.83 5.30 -2.73
N MET A 62 12.75 5.69 -1.46
CA MET A 62 12.18 4.83 -0.40
C MET A 62 10.72 4.49 -0.69
N ALA A 63 9.90 5.47 -1.07
CA ALA A 63 8.51 5.23 -1.43
C ALA A 63 8.39 4.23 -2.60
N ARG A 64 9.21 4.40 -3.66
CA ARG A 64 9.29 3.44 -4.78
C ARG A 64 9.65 2.03 -4.32
N ALA A 65 10.61 1.90 -3.42
CA ALA A 65 10.99 0.60 -2.86
C ALA A 65 9.86 -0.05 -2.07
N PHE A 66 9.13 0.72 -1.25
CA PHE A 66 8.01 0.19 -0.45
C PHE A 66 6.83 -0.23 -1.33
N TYR A 67 6.50 0.54 -2.37
CA TYR A 67 5.49 0.12 -3.35
C TYR A 67 5.95 -1.10 -4.17
N SER A 68 7.23 -1.21 -4.51
CA SER A 68 7.76 -2.39 -5.22
C SER A 68 7.65 -3.65 -4.35
N MET A 69 7.88 -3.52 -3.04
CA MET A 69 7.66 -4.61 -2.09
C MET A 69 6.18 -4.99 -1.98
N ALA A 70 5.28 -4.00 -1.94
CA ALA A 70 3.84 -4.24 -1.95
C ALA A 70 3.39 -4.99 -3.21
N ASP A 71 3.90 -4.60 -4.39
CA ASP A 71 3.63 -5.25 -5.66
C ASP A 71 4.12 -6.70 -5.67
N ALA A 72 5.30 -6.96 -5.09
CA ALA A 72 5.84 -8.31 -4.92
C ALA A 72 4.96 -9.18 -4.00
N MET A 73 4.45 -8.62 -2.89
CA MET A 73 3.54 -9.33 -1.98
C MET A 73 2.22 -9.68 -2.65
N ILE A 74 1.66 -8.78 -3.46
CA ILE A 74 0.43 -9.05 -4.23
C ILE A 74 0.70 -10.17 -5.23
N LYS A 75 1.78 -10.08 -6.01
CA LYS A 75 2.17 -11.12 -6.98
C LYS A 75 2.37 -12.48 -6.31
N ALA A 76 2.97 -12.51 -5.12
CA ALA A 76 3.18 -13.75 -4.37
C ALA A 76 1.87 -14.46 -4.00
N ARG A 77 0.75 -13.73 -3.86
CA ARG A 77 -0.58 -14.33 -3.62
C ARG A 77 -1.20 -14.98 -4.85
N GLU A 78 -0.76 -14.57 -6.04
CA GLU A 78 -1.22 -15.14 -7.32
C GLU A 78 -0.43 -16.38 -7.71
N LEU A 79 0.66 -16.69 -7.00
CA LEU A 79 1.41 -17.91 -7.19
C LEU A 79 0.62 -19.11 -6.63
N PRO A 80 0.70 -20.28 -7.29
CA PRO A 80 -0.02 -21.49 -6.90
C PRO A 80 0.46 -22.12 -5.58
#